data_AF-X1NXR3-F1
#
_entry.id   AF-X1NXR3-F1
#
_cell.length_a   1.000
_cell.length_b   1.000
_cell.length_c   1.000
_cell.angle_alpha   90.00
_cell.angle_beta   90.00
_cell.angle_gamma   90.00
#
_symmetry.space_group_name_H-M   'P 1'
#
loop_
_entity.id
_entity.type
_entity.pdbx_description
1 polymer ?
#
loop_
_entity_poly.entity_id
_entity_poly.type
_entity_poly.pdbx_seq_one_letter_code
_entity_poly.pdbx_strand_id
1 'polypeptide(L)' 'AWHFGWGGLATGDSANDLTPHVGDANTTIPEYKAFLVDIERAQGG' A
#
# COMPACT_ATOMS: atom_id res chain seq x y z
N ALA A 1 1.37 5.90 -2.86
CA ALA A 1 0.30 6.77 -2.36
C ALA A 1 -1.03 6.34 -2.96
N TRP A 2 -2.07 6.01 -2.18
CA TRP A 2 -3.44 5.88 -2.70
C TRP A 2 -4.31 7.00 -2.09
N HIS A 3 -3.77 8.23 -2.28
CA HIS A 3 -4.15 9.59 -1.84
C HIS A 3 -3.54 10.18 -0.53
N PHE A 4 -2.63 9.47 0.13
CA PHE A 4 -1.76 10.00 1.22
C PHE A 4 -0.27 9.79 0.91
N GLY A 5 0.59 10.62 1.51
CA GLY A 5 2.05 10.45 1.42
C GLY A 5 2.85 11.46 2.25
N TRP A 6 4.14 11.17 2.45
CA TRP A 6 5.05 11.93 3.32
C TRP A 6 5.32 13.38 2.88
N GLY A 7 5.22 13.65 1.57
CA GLY A 7 5.60 14.95 0.97
C GLY A 7 4.42 15.84 0.56
N GLY A 8 3.20 15.60 1.04
CA GLY A 8 1.99 16.29 0.60
C GLY A 8 1.10 16.84 1.72
N LEU A 9 0.06 17.60 1.34
CA LEU A 9 -0.94 18.14 2.27
C LEU A 9 -1.78 17.05 2.95
N ALA A 10 -2.03 15.94 2.26
CA ALA A 10 -2.64 14.75 2.81
C ALA A 10 -1.55 13.87 3.43
N THR A 11 -1.32 14.04 4.73
CA THR A 11 -0.23 13.41 5.47
C THR A 11 -0.52 11.95 5.83
N GLY A 12 0.53 11.15 5.91
CA GLY A 12 0.48 9.71 6.16
C GLY A 12 1.46 8.97 5.25
N ASP A 13 1.51 7.65 5.36
CA ASP A 13 2.37 6.81 4.55
C ASP A 13 1.71 6.37 3.24
N SER A 14 2.50 5.75 2.37
CA SER A 14 2.03 5.29 1.08
C SER A 14 1.37 3.92 1.22
N ALA A 15 0.13 3.76 0.73
CA ALA A 15 -0.49 2.42 0.66
C ALA A 15 0.34 1.38 -0.14
N ASN A 16 1.26 1.82 -1.01
CA ASN A 16 2.16 0.91 -1.73
C ASN A 16 3.20 0.23 -0.82
N ASP A 17 3.38 0.72 0.42
CA ASP A 17 4.31 0.11 1.37
C ASP A 17 3.83 -1.30 1.79
N LEU A 18 2.53 -1.60 1.56
CA LEU A 18 1.92 -2.89 1.82
C LEU A 18 1.78 -3.78 0.57
N THR A 19 1.84 -3.20 -0.63
CA THR A 19 1.61 -3.96 -1.87
C THR A 19 2.81 -4.86 -2.20
N PRO A 20 2.59 -6.09 -2.68
CA PRO A 20 3.67 -6.98 -3.05
C PRO A 20 4.38 -6.50 -4.32
N HIS A 21 5.67 -6.80 -4.42
CA HIS A 21 6.43 -6.64 -5.66
C HIS A 21 6.32 -7.89 -6.52
N VAL A 22 5.09 -8.20 -6.95
CA VAL A 22 4.78 -9.30 -7.88
C VAL A 22 3.91 -8.74 -9.01
N GLY A 23 4.14 -9.22 -10.23
CA GLY A 23 3.37 -8.83 -11.41
C GLY A 23 2.71 -10.03 -12.08
N ASP A 24 1.67 -9.75 -12.85
CA ASP A 24 1.07 -10.73 -13.76
C ASP A 24 2.14 -11.30 -14.71
N ALA A 25 2.10 -12.61 -14.94
CA ALA A 25 3.10 -13.32 -15.73
C ALA A 25 3.16 -12.90 -17.20
N ASN A 26 2.07 -12.35 -17.74
CA ASN A 26 1.96 -11.98 -19.15
C ASN A 26 2.28 -10.51 -19.40
N THR A 27 1.88 -9.64 -18.49
CA THR A 27 1.90 -8.17 -18.67
C THR A 27 2.88 -7.45 -17.76
N THR A 28 3.40 -8.13 -16.73
CA THR A 28 4.19 -7.53 -15.64
C THR A 28 3.45 -6.46 -14.84
N ILE A 29 2.12 -6.31 -15.05
CA ILE A 29 1.29 -5.37 -14.29
C ILE A 29 1.33 -5.77 -12.81
N PRO A 30 1.70 -4.85 -11.89
CA PRO A 30 1.79 -5.19 -10.48
C PRO A 30 0.45 -5.56 -9.84
N GLU A 31 0.48 -6.50 -8.91
CA GLU A 31 -0.68 -6.92 -8.12
C GLU A 31 -0.97 -5.89 -7.01
N TYR A 32 -1.67 -4.82 -7.37
CA TYR A 32 -2.06 -3.76 -6.43
C TYR A 32 -3.56 -3.75 -6.11
N LYS A 33 -4.35 -4.67 -6.70
CA LYS A 33 -5.80 -4.67 -6.55
C LYS A 33 -6.30 -5.72 -5.54
N ALA A 34 -5.55 -6.79 -5.30
CA ALA A 34 -5.82 -7.74 -4.23
C ALA A 34 -4.53 -8.29 -3.60
N PHE A 35 -4.34 -8.05 -2.30
CA PHE A 35 -3.21 -8.59 -1.53
C PHE A 35 -3.62 -8.78 -0.06
N LEU A 36 -2.90 -9.66 0.65
CA LEU A 36 -3.20 -9.98 2.05
C LEU A 36 -2.53 -8.97 2.98
N VAL A 37 -3.28 -8.52 3.98
CA VAL A 37 -2.81 -7.71 5.10
C VAL A 37 -3.48 -8.20 6.37
N ASP A 38 -2.87 -7.89 7.50
CA ASP A 38 -3.48 -8.06 8.81
C ASP A 38 -3.75 -6.69 9.44
N ILE A 39 -4.81 -6.60 10.24
CA ILE A 39 -5.24 -5.34 10.86
C ILE A 39 -5.37 -5.55 12.36
N GLU A 40 -4.50 -4.85 13.08
CA GLU A 40 -4.49 -4.85 14.53
C GLU A 40 -4.84 -3.47 15.08
N ARG A 41 -5.35 -3.44 16.31
CA ARG A 41 -5.51 -2.16 17.00
C ARG A 41 -4.15 -1.51 17.20
N ALA A 42 -4.03 -0.25 16.80
CA ALA A 42 -2.91 0.57 17.23
C ALA A 42 -2.90 0.67 18.77
N GLN A 43 -1.74 0.45 19.37
CA GLN A 43 -1.52 0.86 20.75
C GLN A 43 -1.59 2.40 20.77
N GLY A 44 -2.42 2.95 21.64
CA GLY A 44 -2.69 4.40 21.67
C GLY A 44 -1.42 5.22 21.85
N GLY A 45 -1.39 6.40 21.21
CA GLY A 45 -0.34 7.41 21.35
C GLY A 45 -0.44 8.23 22.64
#